data_AF-A0A917X7P5-F1
#
_entry.id   AF-A0A917X7P5-F1
#
_cell.length_a   1.000
_cell.length_b   1.000
_cell.length_c   1.000
_cell.angle_alpha   90.00
_cell.angle_beta   90.00
_cell.angle_gamma   90.00
#
_symmetry.space_group_name_H-M   'P 1'
#
loop_
_entity.id
_entity.type
_entity.pdbx_description
1 polymer ?
#
loop_
_entity_poly.entity_id
_entity_poly.type
_entity_poly.pdbx_seq_one_letter_code
_entity_poly.pdbx_strand_id
1 'polypeptide(L)'
;MTTALEVAELALLREDLAYHQARVLLLVAATAAEREHNRKLDGLTKLAKLDFLLRYPALASVVLDPLDRHDPRLHLSDEDMLDPTAVEAPMTRYKYGPWDDRYYAIIGALVGRGLLRYVRGRQGSVALAPTVAGRKVAAEMAGSAEWSEIADRSQAIAQASGGLTGNALKELIYQRLADLMDRPHRQVIR
;
A
#
# COMPACT_ATOMS: atom_id res chain seq x y z
N MET A 1 -11.76 -22.85 -27.86
CA MET A 1 -10.61 -23.55 -27.25
C MET A 1 -9.63 -22.48 -26.82
N THR A 2 -9.36 -22.34 -25.53
CA THR A 2 -8.39 -21.38 -25.01
C THR A 2 -6.98 -21.84 -25.39
N THR A 3 -6.17 -20.96 -25.96
CA THR A 3 -4.80 -21.27 -26.40
C THR A 3 -3.87 -21.42 -25.20
N ALA A 4 -2.73 -22.11 -25.37
CA ALA A 4 -1.73 -22.23 -24.30
C ALA A 4 -1.16 -20.86 -23.85
N LEU A 5 -1.08 -19.89 -24.77
CA LEU A 5 -0.67 -18.52 -24.48
C LEU A 5 -1.69 -17.81 -23.59
N GLU A 6 -2.98 -17.90 -23.93
CA GLU A 6 -4.07 -17.32 -23.13
C GLU A 6 -4.11 -17.91 -21.71
N VAL A 7 -3.85 -19.21 -21.55
CA VAL A 7 -3.79 -19.85 -20.22
C VAL A 7 -2.63 -19.29 -19.39
N ALA A 8 -1.45 -19.11 -20.00
CA ALA A 8 -0.29 -18.56 -19.32
C ALA A 8 -0.50 -17.09 -18.93
N GLU A 9 -1.08 -16.29 -19.81
CA GLU A 9 -1.41 -14.88 -19.53
C GLU A 9 -2.40 -14.76 -18.37
N LEU A 10 -3.44 -15.60 -18.34
CA LEU A 10 -4.40 -15.64 -17.23
C LEU A 10 -3.76 -16.07 -15.91
N ALA A 11 -2.79 -16.97 -15.94
CA ALA A 11 -2.05 -17.37 -14.74
C ALA A 11 -1.25 -16.19 -14.19
N LEU A 12 -0.52 -15.48 -15.06
CA LEU A 12 0.28 -14.31 -14.67
C LEU A 12 -0.59 -13.19 -14.09
N LEU A 13 -1.74 -12.90 -14.72
CA LEU A 13 -2.69 -11.90 -14.21
C LEU A 13 -3.27 -12.28 -12.83
N ARG A 14 -3.46 -13.58 -12.57
CA ARG A 14 -3.92 -14.07 -11.27
C ARG A 14 -2.84 -13.91 -10.20
N GLU A 15 -1.59 -14.19 -10.54
CA GLU A 15 -0.44 -14.02 -9.65
C GLU A 15 -0.21 -12.55 -9.31
N ASP A 16 -0.25 -11.64 -10.30
CA ASP A 16 -0.17 -10.18 -10.11
C ASP A 16 -1.27 -9.69 -9.14
N LEU A 17 -2.51 -10.13 -9.38
CA LEU A 17 -3.62 -9.72 -8.54
C LEU A 17 -3.51 -10.30 -7.12
N ALA A 18 -3.01 -11.53 -6.97
CA ALA A 18 -2.76 -12.15 -5.68
C ALA A 18 -1.67 -11.40 -4.91
N TYR A 19 -0.59 -10.99 -5.57
CA TYR A 19 0.48 -10.19 -4.98
C TYR A 19 -0.05 -8.85 -4.43
N HIS A 20 -0.89 -8.16 -5.20
CA HIS A 20 -1.49 -6.90 -4.75
C HIS A 20 -2.52 -7.08 -3.62
N GLN A 21 -3.30 -8.18 -3.63
CA GLN A 21 -4.20 -8.53 -2.53
C GLN A 21 -3.43 -8.78 -1.23
N ALA A 22 -2.36 -9.55 -1.30
CA ALA A 22 -1.47 -9.86 -0.20
C ALA A 22 -0.85 -8.58 0.41
N ARG A 23 -0.26 -7.72 -0.42
CA ARG A 23 0.32 -6.45 0.03
C ARG A 23 -0.72 -5.54 0.70
N VAL A 24 -1.90 -5.39 0.10
CA VAL A 24 -2.98 -4.56 0.69
C VAL A 24 -3.48 -5.15 2.01
N LEU A 25 -3.57 -6.48 2.13
CA LEU A 25 -3.93 -7.13 3.39
C LEU A 25 -2.90 -6.84 4.49
N LEU A 26 -1.60 -7.00 4.19
CA LEU A 26 -0.51 -6.69 5.13
C LEU A 26 -0.55 -5.23 5.58
N LEU A 27 -0.69 -4.29 4.63
CA LEU A 27 -0.75 -2.86 4.94
C LEU A 27 -1.96 -2.50 5.79
N VAL A 28 -3.16 -3.01 5.47
CA VAL A 28 -4.37 -2.77 6.25
C VAL A 28 -4.24 -3.39 7.65
N ALA A 29 -3.65 -4.58 7.75
CA ALA A 29 -3.43 -5.25 9.04
C ALA A 29 -2.45 -4.49 9.93
N ALA A 30 -1.30 -4.06 9.40
CA ALA A 30 -0.32 -3.23 10.10
C ALA A 30 -0.94 -1.89 10.53
N THR A 31 -1.61 -1.20 9.60
CA THR A 31 -2.32 0.06 9.88
C THR A 31 -3.36 -0.10 10.99
N ALA A 32 -4.11 -1.20 11.01
CA ALA A 32 -5.11 -1.47 12.04
C ALA A 32 -4.51 -1.98 13.36
N ALA A 33 -3.24 -2.39 13.39
CA ALA A 33 -2.56 -2.78 14.61
C ALA A 33 -2.20 -1.54 15.45
N GLU A 34 -1.80 -0.45 14.79
CA GLU A 34 -1.44 0.83 15.39
C GLU A 34 -2.63 1.53 16.09
N ARG A 35 -2.39 2.04 17.30
CA ARG A 35 -3.44 2.60 18.16
C ARG A 35 -4.02 3.88 17.56
N GLU A 36 -3.15 4.70 16.99
CA GLU A 36 -3.39 6.01 16.39
C GLU A 36 -4.33 5.93 15.18
N HIS A 37 -4.51 4.73 14.62
CA HIS A 37 -5.39 4.44 13.50
C HIS A 37 -6.77 3.94 13.93
N ASN A 38 -7.03 3.79 15.23
CA ASN A 38 -8.33 3.35 15.75
C ASN A 38 -8.80 2.02 15.14
N ARG A 39 -7.86 1.06 15.02
CA ARG A 39 -8.09 -0.31 14.55
C ARG A 39 -8.65 -0.44 13.12
N LYS A 40 -8.42 0.55 12.27
CA LYS A 40 -8.90 0.58 10.88
C LYS A 40 -8.03 1.46 9.97
N LEU A 41 -8.12 1.23 8.67
CA LEU A 41 -7.61 2.12 7.64
C LEU A 41 -8.76 2.98 7.11
N ASP A 42 -8.67 4.30 7.26
CA ASP A 42 -9.76 5.23 7.00
C ASP A 42 -9.79 5.78 5.56
N GLY A 43 -10.59 5.15 4.70
CA GLY A 43 -10.86 5.58 3.33
C GLY A 43 -9.81 5.15 2.29
N LEU A 44 -10.25 5.12 1.03
CA LEU A 44 -9.41 4.78 -0.13
C LEU A 44 -8.27 5.77 -0.34
N THR A 45 -8.47 7.05 -0.01
CA THR A 45 -7.40 8.05 -0.11
C THR A 45 -6.23 7.69 0.80
N LYS A 46 -6.50 7.31 2.06
CA LYS A 46 -5.42 6.89 2.98
C LYS A 46 -4.76 5.62 2.48
N LEU A 47 -5.54 4.65 1.98
CA LEU A 47 -5.00 3.41 1.40
C LEU A 47 -4.04 3.72 0.26
N ALA A 48 -4.47 4.54 -0.70
CA ALA A 48 -3.68 4.86 -1.87
C ALA A 48 -2.37 5.57 -1.51
N LYS A 49 -2.37 6.43 -0.47
CA LYS A 49 -1.15 7.14 -0.06
C LYS A 49 -0.20 6.25 0.72
N LEU A 50 -0.70 5.42 1.62
CA LEU A 50 0.15 4.47 2.33
C LEU A 50 0.70 3.38 1.40
N ASP A 51 -0.10 2.86 0.48
CA ASP A 51 0.35 1.86 -0.50
C ASP A 51 1.35 2.46 -1.50
N PHE A 52 1.24 3.76 -1.81
CA PHE A 52 2.29 4.48 -2.54
C PHE A 52 3.61 4.48 -1.75
N LEU A 53 3.61 4.88 -0.48
CA LEU A 53 4.85 4.87 0.32
C LEU A 53 5.40 3.46 0.54
N LEU A 54 4.54 2.43 0.52
CA LEU A 54 4.96 1.04 0.63
C LEU A 54 5.63 0.53 -0.65
N ARG A 55 5.14 0.93 -1.82
CA ARG A 55 5.71 0.56 -3.12
C ARG A 55 6.96 1.38 -3.46
N TYR A 56 7.07 2.60 -2.94
CA TYR A 56 8.20 3.51 -3.13
C TYR A 56 8.90 3.77 -1.78
N PRO A 57 9.54 2.76 -1.18
CA PRO A 57 10.02 2.83 0.20
C PRO A 57 11.09 3.90 0.42
N ALA A 58 11.92 4.21 -0.59
CA ALA A 58 12.92 5.27 -0.51
C ALA A 58 12.30 6.68 -0.41
N LEU A 59 11.06 6.84 -0.88
CA LEU A 59 10.29 8.09 -0.75
C LEU A 59 9.54 8.19 0.58
N ALA A 60 9.40 7.08 1.33
CA ALA A 60 8.63 7.04 2.56
C ALA A 60 9.20 7.97 3.65
N SER A 61 10.52 7.94 3.86
CA SER A 61 11.21 8.79 4.83
C SER A 61 11.25 10.27 4.42
N VAL A 62 11.12 10.58 3.12
CA VAL A 62 10.97 11.97 2.66
C VAL A 62 9.60 12.51 3.06
N VAL A 63 8.55 11.68 2.98
CA VAL A 63 7.16 12.07 3.24
C VAL A 63 6.79 12.04 4.72
N LEU A 64 7.30 11.06 5.48
CA LEU A 64 6.93 10.81 6.88
C LEU A 64 8.08 11.20 7.82
N ASP A 65 7.96 12.35 8.50
CA ASP A 65 9.00 12.83 9.43
C ASP A 65 9.48 11.82 10.47
N PRO A 66 8.61 10.99 11.09
CA PRO A 66 9.06 10.05 12.11
C PRO A 66 9.87 8.85 11.57
N LEU A 67 9.96 8.69 10.24
CA LEU A 67 10.57 7.54 9.61
C LEU A 67 12.01 7.87 9.15
N ASP A 68 12.99 7.26 9.79
CA ASP A 68 14.39 7.39 9.38
C ASP A 68 14.61 6.70 8.01
N ARG A 69 15.38 7.35 7.13
CA ARG A 69 15.75 6.80 5.81
C ARG A 69 16.59 5.52 5.91
N HIS A 70 17.24 5.26 7.04
CA HIS A 70 18.03 4.06 7.31
C HIS A 70 17.30 3.09 8.25
N ASP A 71 15.98 3.27 8.46
CA ASP A 71 15.19 2.29 9.21
C ASP A 71 15.31 0.92 8.50
N PRO A 72 15.86 -0.12 9.16
CA PRO A 72 16.14 -1.40 8.53
C PRO A 72 14.87 -2.08 8.02
N ARG A 73 13.70 -1.74 8.58
CA ARG A 73 12.40 -2.26 8.12
C ARG A 73 12.01 -1.75 6.73
N LEU A 74 12.68 -0.72 6.22
CA LEU A 74 12.46 -0.26 4.85
C LEU A 74 13.13 -1.15 3.81
N HIS A 75 14.09 -2.01 4.20
CA HIS A 75 14.78 -2.94 3.30
C HIS A 75 15.27 -2.24 2.02
N LEU A 76 15.95 -1.10 2.18
CA LEU A 76 16.46 -0.28 1.08
C LEU A 76 17.88 -0.72 0.71
N SER A 77 18.08 -1.00 -0.57
CA SER A 77 19.41 -1.14 -1.16
C SER A 77 19.99 0.24 -1.53
N ASP A 78 21.29 0.27 -1.85
CA ASP A 78 21.92 1.48 -2.39
C ASP A 78 21.28 1.91 -3.72
N GLU A 79 20.81 0.94 -4.52
CA GLU A 79 20.11 1.20 -5.80
C GLU A 79 18.75 1.88 -5.57
N ASP A 80 17.97 1.42 -4.59
CA ASP A 80 16.69 2.06 -4.23
C ASP A 80 16.88 3.52 -3.80
N MET A 81 18.02 3.85 -3.20
CA MET A 81 18.33 5.21 -2.79
C MET A 81 18.81 6.10 -3.95
N LEU A 82 19.46 5.50 -4.96
CA LEU A 82 19.93 6.20 -6.16
C LEU A 82 18.80 6.45 -7.16
N ASP A 83 17.87 5.50 -7.31
CA ASP A 83 16.68 5.61 -8.17
C ASP A 83 15.40 5.26 -7.39
N PRO A 84 14.87 6.20 -6.58
CA PRO A 84 13.72 5.96 -5.69
C PRO A 84 12.40 5.59 -6.39
N THR A 85 12.35 5.69 -7.72
CA THR A 85 11.16 5.42 -8.54
C THR A 85 11.28 4.17 -9.40
N ALA A 86 12.45 3.53 -9.44
CA ALA A 86 12.66 2.20 -10.00
C ALA A 86 12.11 1.10 -9.08
N VAL A 87 10.78 0.94 -9.10
CA VAL A 87 10.07 0.00 -8.21
C VAL A 87 9.38 -1.12 -8.99
N GLU A 88 9.19 -2.27 -8.34
CA GLU A 88 8.54 -3.47 -8.91
C GLU A 88 7.10 -3.19 -9.39
N ALA A 89 6.32 -2.47 -8.59
CA ALA A 89 4.88 -2.30 -8.78
C ALA A 89 4.47 -0.81 -8.88
N PRO A 90 4.90 -0.10 -9.94
CA PRO A 90 4.73 1.34 -10.01
C PRO A 90 3.26 1.76 -10.09
N MET A 91 2.96 2.96 -9.60
CA MET A 91 1.61 3.54 -9.61
C MET A 91 1.45 4.58 -10.72
N THR A 92 0.22 4.87 -11.10
CA THR A 92 -0.08 5.92 -12.08
C THR A 92 -0.40 7.23 -11.37
N ARG A 93 0.13 8.35 -11.89
CA ARG A 93 -0.18 9.70 -11.41
C ARG A 93 -1.55 10.14 -11.94
N TYR A 94 -2.56 10.16 -11.07
CA TYR A 94 -3.90 10.69 -11.36
C TYR A 94 -4.12 12.05 -10.70
N LYS A 95 -5.23 12.75 -11.00
CA LYS A 95 -5.51 14.13 -10.55
C LYS A 95 -5.19 14.41 -9.07
N TYR A 96 -5.41 13.44 -8.18
CA TYR A 96 -5.21 13.56 -6.74
C TYR A 96 -3.98 12.79 -6.21
N GLY A 97 -2.99 12.54 -7.08
CA GLY A 97 -1.70 11.94 -6.79
C GLY A 97 -1.59 10.49 -7.29
N PRO A 98 -0.67 9.69 -6.73
CA PRO A 98 -0.52 8.28 -7.09
C PRO A 98 -1.82 7.50 -6.80
N TRP A 99 -2.21 6.63 -7.73
CA TRP A 99 -3.37 5.74 -7.64
C TRP A 99 -3.14 4.41 -8.39
N ASP A 100 -3.92 3.41 -8.01
CA ASP A 100 -3.98 2.09 -8.66
C ASP A 100 -5.45 1.74 -8.93
N ASP A 101 -5.81 1.53 -10.20
CA ASP A 101 -7.20 1.29 -10.60
C ASP A 101 -7.75 -0.05 -10.11
N ARG A 102 -6.87 -0.95 -9.65
CA ARG A 102 -7.22 -2.29 -9.17
C ARG A 102 -7.78 -2.29 -7.75
N TYR A 103 -7.75 -1.17 -7.01
CA TYR A 103 -8.17 -1.15 -5.60
C TYR A 103 -9.56 -1.72 -5.35
N TYR A 104 -10.54 -1.39 -6.18
CA TYR A 104 -11.91 -1.91 -6.00
C TYR A 104 -11.97 -3.43 -6.14
N ALA A 105 -11.26 -4.00 -7.13
CA ALA A 105 -11.18 -5.45 -7.32
C ALA A 105 -10.42 -6.14 -6.17
N ILE A 106 -9.29 -5.57 -5.75
CA ILE A 106 -8.48 -6.08 -4.63
C ILE A 106 -9.27 -6.08 -3.33
N ILE A 107 -9.93 -4.97 -2.99
CA ILE A 107 -10.72 -4.85 -1.76
C ILE A 107 -11.94 -5.78 -1.84
N GLY A 108 -12.66 -5.80 -2.97
CA GLY A 108 -13.79 -6.69 -3.16
C GLY A 108 -13.40 -8.17 -2.99
N ALA A 109 -12.24 -8.55 -3.52
CA ALA A 109 -11.66 -9.88 -3.37
C ALA A 109 -11.31 -10.23 -1.91
N LEU A 110 -10.72 -9.30 -1.16
CA LEU A 110 -10.35 -9.51 0.25
C LEU A 110 -11.59 -9.51 1.17
N VAL A 111 -12.59 -8.68 0.88
CA VAL A 111 -13.87 -8.64 1.61
C VAL A 111 -14.69 -9.90 1.30
N GLY A 112 -14.79 -10.30 0.03
CA GLY A 112 -15.49 -11.52 -0.37
C GLY A 112 -14.91 -12.80 0.21
N ARG A 113 -13.60 -12.83 0.47
CA ARG A 113 -12.92 -13.92 1.21
C ARG A 113 -13.03 -13.81 2.74
N GLY A 114 -13.68 -12.76 3.25
CA GLY A 114 -13.83 -12.53 4.68
C GLY A 114 -12.52 -12.16 5.39
N LEU A 115 -11.50 -11.67 4.68
CA LEU A 115 -10.22 -11.25 5.24
C LEU A 115 -10.26 -9.78 5.70
N LEU A 116 -10.95 -8.94 4.91
CA LEU A 116 -11.27 -7.57 5.29
C LEU A 116 -12.77 -7.41 5.47
N ARG A 117 -13.17 -6.33 6.14
CA ARG A 117 -14.55 -5.87 6.20
C ARG A 117 -14.63 -4.35 6.13
N TYR A 118 -15.71 -3.85 5.58
CA TYR A 118 -16.06 -2.44 5.66
C TYR A 118 -16.51 -2.10 7.09
N VAL A 119 -16.02 -0.98 7.59
CA VAL A 119 -16.42 -0.39 8.88
C VAL A 119 -16.64 1.10 8.71
N ARG A 120 -17.32 1.74 9.67
CA ARG A 120 -17.51 3.20 9.64
C ARG A 120 -16.17 3.92 9.85
N GLY A 121 -15.83 4.78 8.92
CA GLY A 121 -14.70 5.70 8.99
C GLY A 121 -15.07 7.05 9.62
N ARG A 122 -14.16 8.04 9.52
CA ARG A 122 -14.42 9.39 10.01
C ARG A 122 -15.49 10.09 9.17
N GLN A 123 -16.31 10.93 9.81
CA GLN A 123 -17.32 11.75 9.12
C GLN A 123 -18.28 10.95 8.21
N GLY A 124 -18.53 9.68 8.53
CA GLY A 124 -19.43 8.82 7.74
C GLY A 124 -18.79 8.18 6.51
N SER A 125 -17.47 8.31 6.32
CA SER A 125 -16.74 7.58 5.28
C SER A 125 -16.75 6.07 5.51
N VAL A 126 -16.31 5.32 4.49
CA VAL A 126 -16.04 3.89 4.60
C VAL A 126 -14.57 3.66 4.92
N ALA A 127 -14.31 2.80 5.90
CA ALA A 127 -12.98 2.36 6.29
C ALA A 127 -12.86 0.84 6.17
N LEU A 128 -11.62 0.34 6.18
CA LEU A 128 -11.30 -1.09 6.13
C LEU A 128 -10.74 -1.53 7.48
N ALA A 129 -11.19 -2.68 7.96
CA ALA A 129 -10.59 -3.36 9.10
C ALA A 129 -10.35 -4.83 8.77
N PRO A 130 -9.23 -5.43 9.21
CA PRO A 130 -9.04 -6.86 9.07
C PRO A 130 -10.01 -7.62 9.98
N THR A 131 -10.52 -8.73 9.50
CA THR A 131 -11.30 -9.68 10.33
C THR A 131 -10.35 -10.48 11.23
N VAL A 132 -10.89 -11.38 12.04
CA VAL A 132 -10.06 -12.35 12.79
C VAL A 132 -9.26 -13.22 11.82
N ALA A 133 -9.91 -13.74 10.77
CA ALA A 133 -9.26 -14.55 9.74
C ALA A 133 -8.21 -13.73 8.97
N GLY A 134 -8.52 -12.49 8.58
CA GLY A 134 -7.57 -11.62 7.90
C GLY A 134 -6.33 -11.29 8.72
N ARG A 135 -6.49 -11.06 10.03
CA ARG A 135 -5.33 -10.88 10.93
C ARG A 135 -4.47 -12.13 11.02
N LYS A 136 -5.09 -13.31 11.12
CA LYS A 136 -4.38 -14.59 11.15
C LYS A 136 -3.57 -14.80 9.88
N VAL A 137 -4.19 -14.65 8.72
CA VAL A 137 -3.51 -14.78 7.41
C VAL A 137 -2.40 -13.75 7.27
N ALA A 138 -2.64 -12.49 7.63
CA ALA A 138 -1.60 -11.46 7.58
C ALA A 138 -0.42 -11.78 8.49
N ALA A 139 -0.66 -12.35 9.68
CA ALA A 139 0.40 -12.75 10.60
C ALA A 139 1.21 -13.96 10.08
N GLU A 140 0.54 -14.96 9.49
CA GLU A 140 1.20 -16.10 8.84
C GLU A 140 2.07 -15.65 7.67
N MET A 141 1.53 -14.76 6.82
CA MET A 141 2.28 -14.16 5.73
C MET A 141 3.48 -13.36 6.22
N ALA A 142 3.31 -12.49 7.23
CA ALA A 142 4.41 -11.70 7.77
C ALA A 142 5.57 -12.56 8.31
N GLY A 143 5.30 -13.80 8.73
CA GLY A 143 6.33 -14.75 9.16
C GLY A 143 7.00 -15.55 8.03
N SER A 144 6.55 -15.40 6.78
CA SER A 144 7.14 -16.07 5.61
C SER A 144 8.24 -15.21 4.98
N ALA A 145 9.26 -15.86 4.40
CA ALA A 145 10.40 -15.18 3.81
C ALA A 145 10.01 -14.31 2.60
N GLU A 146 8.97 -14.72 1.87
CA GLU A 146 8.47 -14.06 0.67
C GLU A 146 7.77 -12.73 0.97
N TRP A 147 7.28 -12.54 2.20
CA TRP A 147 6.45 -11.40 2.59
C TRP A 147 7.01 -10.60 3.76
N SER A 148 8.09 -11.05 4.39
CA SER A 148 8.69 -10.40 5.56
C SER A 148 9.09 -8.95 5.26
N GLU A 149 9.70 -8.68 4.10
CA GLU A 149 10.09 -7.32 3.74
C GLU A 149 8.90 -6.37 3.59
N ILE A 150 7.85 -6.82 2.90
CA ILE A 150 6.61 -6.04 2.73
C ILE A 150 5.90 -5.85 4.07
N ALA A 151 5.94 -6.85 4.95
CA ALA A 151 5.35 -6.77 6.27
C ALA A 151 6.09 -5.75 7.16
N ASP A 152 7.43 -5.78 7.19
CA ASP A 152 8.26 -4.84 7.93
C ASP A 152 8.05 -3.40 7.43
N ARG A 153 8.10 -3.20 6.10
CA ARG A 153 7.81 -1.89 5.48
C ARG A 153 6.41 -1.40 5.86
N SER A 154 5.41 -2.29 5.82
CA SER A 154 4.03 -1.97 6.21
C SER A 154 3.93 -1.50 7.66
N GLN A 155 4.68 -2.13 8.58
CA GLN A 155 4.73 -1.72 9.98
C GLN A 155 5.40 -0.36 10.16
N ALA A 156 6.56 -0.13 9.52
CA ALA A 156 7.27 1.15 9.59
C ALA A 156 6.41 2.31 9.09
N ILE A 157 5.73 2.12 7.96
CA ILE A 157 4.82 3.12 7.36
C ILE A 157 3.57 3.31 8.22
N ALA A 158 2.98 2.24 8.74
CA ALA A 158 1.82 2.33 9.63
C ALA A 158 2.17 3.16 10.87
N GLN A 159 3.27 2.82 11.55
CA GLN A 159 3.75 3.53 12.74
C GLN A 159 4.03 5.01 12.44
N ALA A 160 4.80 5.31 11.40
CA ALA A 160 5.19 6.69 11.07
C ALA A 160 4.03 7.54 10.54
N SER A 161 2.97 6.93 10.02
CA SER A 161 1.76 7.62 9.56
C SER A 161 0.67 7.77 10.63
N GLY A 162 0.98 7.40 11.88
CA GLY A 162 0.11 7.51 13.05
C GLY A 162 -0.61 8.86 13.12
N GLY A 163 -1.94 8.81 13.23
CA GLY A 163 -2.78 10.01 13.39
C GLY A 163 -3.04 10.82 12.12
N LEU A 164 -2.24 10.64 11.05
CA LEU A 164 -2.41 11.36 9.78
C LEU A 164 -3.69 10.92 9.05
N THR A 165 -4.41 11.86 8.44
CA THR A 165 -5.54 11.54 7.56
C THR A 165 -5.05 11.25 6.14
N GLY A 166 -5.90 10.64 5.30
CA GLY A 166 -5.59 10.51 3.87
C GLY A 166 -5.35 11.87 3.19
N ASN A 167 -6.04 12.93 3.62
CA ASN A 167 -5.79 14.27 3.11
C ASN A 167 -4.44 14.83 3.60
N ALA A 168 -4.09 14.66 4.88
CA ALA A 168 -2.80 15.09 5.40
C ALA A 168 -1.64 14.40 4.67
N LEU A 169 -1.73 13.08 4.44
CA LEU A 169 -0.75 12.34 3.65
C LEU A 169 -0.67 12.84 2.21
N LYS A 170 -1.81 13.16 1.60
CA LYS A 170 -1.85 13.75 0.26
C LYS A 170 -1.10 15.08 0.24
N GLU A 171 -1.39 16.01 1.15
CA GLU A 171 -0.69 17.30 1.22
C GLU A 171 0.83 17.12 1.43
N LEU A 172 1.25 16.22 2.32
CA LEU A 172 2.68 15.92 2.53
C LEU A 172 3.36 15.40 1.26
N ILE A 173 2.70 14.50 0.52
CA ILE A 173 3.22 13.99 -0.75
C ILE A 173 3.37 15.13 -1.78
N TYR A 174 2.36 15.98 -1.93
CA TYR A 174 2.43 17.10 -2.87
C TYR A 174 3.48 18.14 -2.48
N GLN A 175 3.64 18.39 -1.18
CA GLN A 175 4.60 19.37 -0.69
C GLN A 175 6.04 18.87 -0.83
N ARG A 176 6.30 17.62 -0.44
CA ARG A 176 7.67 17.10 -0.27
C ARG A 176 8.19 16.35 -1.49
N LEU A 177 7.28 15.89 -2.35
CA LEU A 177 7.59 15.27 -3.63
C LEU A 177 7.04 16.12 -4.77
N ALA A 178 7.11 17.45 -4.64
CA ALA A 178 6.53 18.40 -5.59
C ALA A 178 7.02 18.13 -7.02
N ASP A 179 8.34 18.01 -7.21
CA ASP A 179 8.95 17.73 -8.52
C ASP A 179 8.50 16.38 -9.09
N LEU A 180 8.32 15.38 -8.23
CA LEU A 180 7.80 14.08 -8.63
C LEU A 180 6.32 14.15 -9.03
N MET A 181 5.54 14.98 -8.34
CA MET A 181 4.09 15.12 -8.56
C MET A 181 3.75 16.09 -9.69
N ASP A 182 4.68 16.95 -10.09
CA ASP A 182 4.62 17.82 -11.26
C ASP A 182 4.97 17.04 -12.54
N ARG A 183 4.13 16.04 -12.82
CA ARG A 183 4.20 15.23 -14.04
C ARG A 183 2.81 15.12 -14.67
N PRO A 184 2.74 14.87 -15.99
CA PRO A 184 1.46 14.70 -16.68
C PRO A 184 0.58 13.64 -16.01
N HIS A 185 -0.73 13.89 -16.00
CA HIS A 185 -1.70 12.92 -15.52
C HIS A 185 -1.71 11.68 -16.41
N ARG A 186 -2.06 10.53 -15.80
CA ARG A 186 -2.14 9.20 -16.44
C ARG A 186 -0.80 8.67 -16.93
N GLN A 187 0.30 9.11 -16.30
CA GLN A 187 1.62 8.54 -16.51
C GLN A 187 2.05 7.70 -15.31
N VAL A 188 2.78 6.62 -15.61
CA VAL A 188 3.40 5.77 -14.58
C VAL A 188 4.47 6.59 -13.85
N ILE A 189 4.54 6.42 -12.53
CA ILE A 189 5.58 7.01 -11.71
C ILE A 189 6.80 6.10 -11.79
N ARG A 190 7.73 6.47 -12.67
CA ARG A 190 9.11 5.97 -12.77
C ARG A 190 10.06 7.16 -12.76
#